data_AF-A0A838JB64-F1
#
_entry.id   AF-A0A838JB64-F1
#
_cell.length_a   1.000
_cell.length_b   1.000
_cell.length_c   1.000
_cell.angle_alpha   90.00
_cell.angle_beta   90.00
_cell.angle_gamma   90.00
#
_symmetry.space_group_name_H-M   'P 1'
#
loop_
_entity.id
_entity.type
_entity.pdbx_description
1 polymer ?
#
loop_
_entity_poly.entity_id
_entity_poly.type
_entity_poly.pdbx_seq_one_letter_code
_entity_poly.pdbx_strand_id
1 'polypeptide(L)'
;MRAIHINVRKDFADLFPPWGRPAEAPWRLALVTVLQVIEGLTDRQAAQMLQVRVDWRYALSLSPDDAGFDFSILSDFRERVLKKDVHAVLLDPLLQICRERGWLKERGKQRTNSTIVLAQVRALNSLEAVGESVRALLNAVADREPDWLMEHLNPSWFDRYVHRFELARFPKEESKRAELRVQVGRDAWELLEWVTSKHVPESLSDLPEVGVLRQMVEER
;
A
#
# COMPACT_ATOMS: atom_id res chain seq x y z
N MET A 1 -12.27 -28.25 21.12
CA MET A 1 -11.74 -27.03 20.47
C MET A 1 -12.12 -25.85 21.37
N ARG A 2 -11.21 -25.37 22.23
CA ARG A 2 -11.52 -24.31 23.23
C ARG A 2 -11.64 -22.98 22.51
N ALA A 3 -12.80 -22.35 22.60
CA ALA A 3 -13.05 -20.99 22.13
C ALA A 3 -12.01 -20.04 22.73
N ILE A 4 -11.45 -19.16 21.91
CA ILE A 4 -10.50 -18.13 22.31
C ILE A 4 -11.30 -17.12 23.15
N HIS A 5 -11.31 -17.27 24.48
CA HIS A 5 -11.87 -16.25 25.36
C HIS A 5 -10.89 -15.09 25.48
N ILE A 6 -10.87 -14.23 24.45
CA ILE A 6 -10.25 -12.92 24.56
C ILE A 6 -11.19 -12.09 25.44
N ASN A 7 -10.72 -11.59 26.59
CA ASN A 7 -11.56 -10.77 27.48
C ASN A 7 -11.57 -9.30 27.02
N VAL A 8 -11.94 -9.10 25.75
CA VAL A 8 -11.86 -7.82 25.02
C VAL A 8 -12.72 -6.71 25.63
N ARG A 9 -13.67 -7.08 26.49
CA ARG A 9 -14.61 -6.12 27.07
C ARG A 9 -13.93 -5.07 27.95
N LYS A 10 -12.81 -5.41 28.62
CA LYS A 10 -12.08 -4.45 29.47
C LYS A 10 -11.25 -3.48 28.66
N ASP A 11 -10.54 -3.97 27.66
CA ASP A 11 -9.58 -3.18 26.87
C ASP A 11 -10.26 -2.10 26.02
N PHE A 12 -11.55 -2.28 25.71
CA PHE A 12 -12.35 -1.33 24.92
C PHE A 12 -13.32 -0.50 25.76
N ALA A 13 -13.32 -0.66 27.09
CA ALA A 13 -14.27 0.04 27.96
C ALA A 13 -14.16 1.57 27.81
N ASP A 14 -12.96 2.08 27.58
CA ASP A 14 -12.70 3.51 27.41
C ASP A 14 -13.21 4.06 26.06
N LEU A 15 -13.50 3.20 25.07
CA LEU A 15 -13.95 3.62 23.73
C LEU A 15 -15.46 3.86 23.62
N PHE A 16 -16.24 3.43 24.62
CA PHE A 16 -17.70 3.50 24.60
C PHE A 16 -18.23 4.17 25.86
N PRO A 17 -19.26 5.02 25.76
CA PRO A 17 -19.88 5.62 26.94
C PRO A 17 -20.51 4.52 27.82
N PRO A 18 -20.48 4.67 29.16
CA PRO A 18 -21.03 3.67 30.09
C PRO A 18 -22.56 3.51 29.97
N TRP A 19 -23.25 4.43 29.29
CA TRP A 19 -24.69 4.41 29.07
C TRP A 19 -25.01 4.68 27.59
N GLY A 20 -25.81 3.81 26.96
CA GLY A 20 -26.22 3.91 25.55
C GLY A 20 -26.84 2.60 25.02
N ARG A 21 -27.30 2.60 23.76
CA ARG A 21 -27.73 1.36 23.05
C ARG A 21 -26.63 0.30 23.19
N PRO A 22 -26.97 -1.00 23.28
CA PRO A 22 -25.97 -2.06 23.35
C PRO A 22 -25.04 -1.91 22.15
N ALA A 23 -23.81 -1.47 22.42
CA ALA A 23 -22.81 -1.31 21.39
C ALA A 23 -22.42 -2.70 20.91
N GLU A 24 -22.28 -2.86 19.59
CA GLU A 24 -21.66 -4.05 19.05
C GLU A 24 -20.34 -4.30 19.75
N ALA A 25 -20.06 -5.58 20.02
CA ALA A 25 -18.88 -5.92 20.79
C ALA A 25 -17.63 -5.40 20.03
N PRO A 26 -16.78 -4.58 20.65
CA PRO A 26 -15.75 -3.84 19.89
C PRO A 26 -14.76 -4.74 19.16
N TRP A 27 -14.53 -5.95 19.69
CA TRP A 27 -13.74 -7.00 19.05
C TRP A 27 -14.36 -7.52 17.76
N ARG A 28 -15.70 -7.55 17.66
CA ARG A 28 -16.40 -7.92 16.43
C ARG A 28 -16.21 -6.86 15.38
N LEU A 29 -16.37 -5.58 15.73
CA LEU A 29 -16.14 -4.47 14.80
C LEU A 29 -14.70 -4.46 14.29
N ALA A 30 -13.74 -4.73 15.17
CA ALA A 30 -12.34 -4.90 14.81
C ALA A 30 -12.12 -6.07 13.84
N LEU A 31 -12.66 -7.26 14.12
CA LEU A 31 -12.53 -8.42 13.25
C LEU A 31 -13.21 -8.19 11.90
N VAL A 32 -14.39 -7.55 11.88
CA VAL A 32 -15.06 -7.14 10.64
C VAL A 32 -14.20 -6.17 9.85
N THR A 33 -13.55 -5.21 10.49
CA THR A 33 -12.64 -4.26 9.83
C THR A 33 -11.46 -4.99 9.16
N VAL A 34 -10.92 -6.03 9.80
CA VAL A 34 -9.85 -6.86 9.21
C VAL A 34 -10.36 -7.66 8.01
N LEU A 35 -11.49 -8.35 8.13
CA LEU A 35 -12.08 -9.12 7.04
C LEU A 35 -12.47 -8.22 5.86
N GLN A 36 -13.01 -7.04 6.15
CA GLN A 36 -13.32 -6.00 5.16
C GLN A 36 -12.09 -5.62 4.33
N VAL A 37 -10.94 -5.39 4.98
CA VAL A 37 -9.70 -5.04 4.28
C VAL A 37 -9.15 -6.21 3.48
N ILE A 38 -9.14 -7.42 4.04
CA ILE A 38 -8.66 -8.63 3.36
C ILE A 38 -9.47 -8.91 2.08
N GLU A 39 -10.78 -8.71 2.14
CA GLU A 39 -11.69 -9.00 1.03
C GLU A 39 -11.96 -7.78 0.11
N GLY A 40 -11.36 -6.61 0.40
CA GLY A 40 -11.53 -5.40 -0.41
C GLY A 40 -12.96 -4.84 -0.43
N LEU A 41 -13.69 -4.96 0.68
CA LEU A 41 -15.10 -4.59 0.79
C LEU A 41 -15.31 -3.14 1.24
N THR A 42 -16.35 -2.51 0.74
CA THR A 42 -16.88 -1.25 1.32
C THR A 42 -17.60 -1.51 2.64
N ASP A 43 -17.80 -0.49 3.49
CA ASP A 43 -18.49 -0.64 4.77
C ASP A 43 -19.91 -1.23 4.61
N ARG A 44 -20.61 -0.82 3.54
CA ARG A 44 -21.94 -1.36 3.20
C ARG A 44 -21.88 -2.83 2.82
N GLN A 45 -20.88 -3.22 2.03
CA GLN A 45 -20.68 -4.62 1.64
C GLN A 45 -20.28 -5.46 2.85
N ALA A 46 -19.39 -4.96 3.72
CA ALA A 46 -19.00 -5.66 4.95
C ALA A 46 -20.20 -5.89 5.89
N ALA A 47 -21.06 -4.88 6.07
CA ALA A 47 -22.29 -5.04 6.83
C ALA A 47 -23.26 -6.06 6.20
N GLN A 48 -23.36 -6.07 4.86
CA GLN A 48 -24.15 -7.08 4.14
C GLN A 48 -23.57 -8.49 4.28
N MET A 49 -22.24 -8.66 4.30
CA MET A 49 -21.60 -9.97 4.47
C MET A 49 -21.99 -10.65 5.77
N LEU A 50 -22.23 -9.90 6.85
CA LEU A 50 -22.74 -10.45 8.11
C LEU A 50 -24.07 -11.18 7.96
N GLN A 51 -24.89 -10.75 7.00
CA GLN A 51 -26.21 -11.34 6.77
C GLN A 51 -26.14 -12.56 5.85
N VAL A 52 -25.24 -12.57 4.87
CA VAL A 52 -25.23 -13.59 3.80
C VAL A 52 -24.15 -14.67 3.98
N ARG A 53 -23.09 -14.39 4.74
CA ARG A 53 -21.93 -15.29 4.86
C ARG A 53 -21.86 -15.99 6.20
N VAL A 54 -22.07 -17.32 6.15
CA VAL A 54 -22.02 -18.20 7.33
C VAL A 54 -20.64 -18.23 7.97
N ASP A 55 -19.58 -18.14 7.18
CA ASP A 55 -18.20 -18.14 7.67
C ASP A 55 -17.85 -16.86 8.45
N TRP A 56 -18.37 -15.70 8.03
CA TRP A 56 -18.28 -14.47 8.80
C TRP A 56 -19.04 -14.56 10.13
N ARG A 57 -20.28 -15.08 10.11
CA ARG A 57 -21.07 -15.31 11.34
C ARG A 57 -20.36 -16.26 12.30
N TYR A 58 -19.76 -17.34 11.78
CA TYR A 58 -18.98 -18.29 12.56
C TYR A 58 -17.75 -17.62 13.20
N ALA A 59 -16.97 -16.87 12.41
CA ALA A 59 -15.78 -16.16 12.91
C ALA A 59 -16.13 -15.14 14.01
N LEU A 60 -17.28 -14.49 13.89
CA LEU A 60 -17.76 -13.46 14.83
C LEU A 60 -18.59 -14.04 15.99
N SER A 61 -18.75 -15.36 16.05
CA SER A 61 -19.60 -16.05 17.03
C SER A 61 -21.00 -15.41 17.10
N LEU A 62 -21.59 -15.15 15.94
CA LEU A 62 -22.94 -14.61 15.77
C LEU A 62 -23.94 -15.75 15.58
N SER A 63 -25.19 -15.50 15.98
CA SER A 63 -26.28 -16.43 15.69
C SER A 63 -26.53 -16.52 14.18
N PRO A 64 -26.99 -17.67 13.66
CA PRO A 64 -27.52 -17.76 12.30
C PRO A 64 -28.66 -16.76 12.01
N ASP A 65 -29.40 -16.35 13.05
CA ASP A 65 -30.52 -15.40 12.94
C ASP A 65 -30.11 -13.95 13.28
N ASP A 66 -28.82 -13.69 13.43
CA ASP A 66 -28.31 -12.35 13.75
C ASP A 66 -28.60 -11.37 12.59
N ALA A 67 -29.10 -10.17 12.93
CA ALA A 67 -29.46 -9.14 11.96
C ALA A 67 -28.25 -8.33 11.46
N GLY A 68 -27.09 -8.47 12.10
CA GLY A 68 -25.93 -7.63 11.87
C GLY A 68 -26.15 -6.20 12.36
N PHE A 69 -25.36 -5.28 11.82
CA PHE A 69 -25.36 -3.88 12.22
C PHE A 69 -25.41 -2.92 11.03
N ASP A 70 -25.75 -1.65 11.28
CA ASP A 70 -25.71 -0.62 10.25
C ASP A 70 -24.27 -0.23 9.89
N PHE A 71 -23.99 -0.10 8.59
CA PHE A 71 -22.65 0.17 8.05
C PHE A 71 -21.98 1.41 8.66
N SER A 72 -22.74 2.41 9.11
CA SER A 72 -22.20 3.62 9.76
C SER A 72 -21.37 3.31 11.01
N ILE A 73 -21.68 2.22 11.70
CA ILE A 73 -20.98 1.79 12.91
C ILE A 73 -19.50 1.49 12.64
N LEU A 74 -19.15 1.00 11.44
CA LEU A 74 -17.74 0.76 11.06
C LEU A 74 -16.95 2.05 10.87
N SER A 75 -17.58 3.07 10.30
CA SER A 75 -16.97 4.40 10.13
C SER A 75 -16.78 5.07 11.48
N ASP A 76 -17.79 5.07 12.33
CA ASP A 76 -17.72 5.60 13.69
C ASP A 76 -16.66 4.88 14.54
N PHE A 77 -16.59 3.56 14.42
CA PHE A 77 -15.59 2.75 15.12
C PHE A 77 -14.17 3.12 14.70
N ARG A 78 -13.90 3.20 13.39
CA ARG A 78 -12.58 3.61 12.89
C ARG A 78 -12.22 5.02 13.31
N GLU A 79 -13.17 5.95 13.28
CA GLU A 79 -12.94 7.32 13.74
C GLU A 79 -12.56 7.37 15.22
N ARG A 80 -13.22 6.57 16.07
CA ARG A 80 -12.88 6.46 17.50
C ARG A 80 -11.51 5.84 17.74
N VAL A 81 -11.16 4.81 16.98
CA VAL A 81 -9.85 4.16 17.06
C VAL A 81 -8.73 5.12 16.66
N LEU A 82 -8.93 5.91 15.59
CA LEU A 82 -7.99 6.95 15.14
C LEU A 82 -7.85 8.10 16.14
N LYS A 83 -8.96 8.58 16.71
CA LYS A 83 -8.95 9.71 17.65
C LYS A 83 -8.25 9.41 18.97
N LYS A 84 -8.22 8.13 19.39
CA LYS A 84 -7.69 7.74 20.70
C LYS A 84 -6.34 7.00 20.62
N ASP A 85 -5.74 6.87 19.44
CA ASP A 85 -4.48 6.13 19.21
C ASP A 85 -4.50 4.69 19.77
N VAL A 86 -5.67 4.03 19.67
CA VAL A 86 -5.98 2.75 20.35
C VAL A 86 -5.62 1.54 19.47
N HIS A 87 -4.86 1.78 18.40
CA HIS A 87 -4.43 0.74 17.45
C HIS A 87 -3.68 -0.40 18.16
N ALA A 88 -2.82 -0.03 19.12
CA ALA A 88 -2.06 -0.95 19.96
C ALA A 88 -2.98 -1.86 20.81
N VAL A 89 -4.10 -1.33 21.31
CA VAL A 89 -4.99 -2.06 22.24
C VAL A 89 -5.74 -3.20 21.54
N LEU A 90 -5.96 -3.13 20.23
CA LEU A 90 -6.50 -4.25 19.47
C LEU A 90 -5.40 -5.22 19.02
N LEU A 91 -4.32 -4.68 18.47
CA LEU A 91 -3.31 -5.46 17.77
C LEU A 91 -2.39 -6.19 18.75
N ASP A 92 -1.97 -5.57 19.85
CA ASP A 92 -1.01 -6.15 20.78
C ASP A 92 -1.54 -7.41 21.48
N PRO A 93 -2.79 -7.44 22.00
CA PRO A 93 -3.34 -8.67 22.56
C PRO A 93 -3.48 -9.79 21.52
N LEU A 94 -3.84 -9.45 20.29
CA LEU A 94 -3.92 -10.41 19.20
C LEU A 94 -2.55 -10.99 18.86
N LEU A 95 -1.53 -10.14 18.72
CA LEU A 95 -0.15 -10.55 18.46
C LEU A 95 0.39 -11.40 19.62
N GLN A 96 0.06 -11.05 20.86
CA GLN A 96 0.45 -11.81 22.05
C GLN A 96 -0.14 -13.23 22.02
N ILE A 97 -1.43 -13.37 21.73
CA ILE A 97 -2.08 -14.69 21.59
C ILE A 97 -1.47 -15.47 20.42
N CYS A 98 -1.20 -14.82 19.29
CA CYS A 98 -0.55 -15.45 18.15
C CYS A 98 0.86 -15.96 18.49
N ARG A 99 1.63 -15.24 19.31
CA ARG A 99 2.92 -15.69 19.83
C ARG A 99 2.76 -16.87 20.78
N GLU A 100 1.84 -16.78 21.74
CA GLU A 100 1.56 -17.86 22.72
C GLU A 100 1.11 -19.16 22.03
N ARG A 101 0.39 -19.05 20.90
CA ARG A 101 -0.03 -20.20 20.09
C ARG A 101 1.02 -20.67 19.08
N GLY A 102 2.17 -20.01 19.02
CA GLY A 102 3.25 -20.33 18.08
C GLY A 102 2.94 -19.97 16.62
N TRP A 103 1.89 -19.18 16.37
CA TRP A 103 1.52 -18.71 15.02
C TRP A 103 2.40 -17.56 14.54
N LEU A 104 2.96 -16.78 15.48
CA LEU A 104 3.89 -15.69 15.20
C LEU A 104 5.23 -15.96 15.86
N LYS A 105 6.32 -15.96 15.08
CA LYS A 105 7.69 -16.12 15.61
C LYS A 105 8.31 -14.75 15.87
N GLU A 106 8.98 -14.58 17.02
CA GLU A 106 9.56 -13.28 17.42
C GLU A 106 10.63 -12.75 16.46
N ARG A 107 11.38 -13.62 15.77
CA ARG A 107 12.36 -13.26 14.74
C ARG A 107 12.54 -14.37 13.70
N GLY A 108 12.67 -13.96 12.45
CA GLY A 108 13.04 -14.82 11.32
C GLY A 108 12.98 -14.03 10.02
N LYS A 109 13.89 -14.30 9.07
CA LYS A 109 13.78 -13.78 7.71
C LYS A 109 12.46 -14.31 7.15
N GLN A 110 11.44 -13.46 7.08
CA GLN A 110 10.11 -13.83 6.62
C GLN A 110 10.23 -14.15 5.12
N ARG A 111 10.52 -15.42 4.81
CA ARG A 111 10.36 -15.95 3.47
C ARG A 111 8.86 -16.09 3.28
N THR A 112 8.26 -15.06 2.72
CA THR A 112 6.89 -15.11 2.23
C THR A 112 6.86 -16.11 1.07
N ASN A 113 6.77 -17.40 1.38
CA ASN A 113 6.51 -18.47 0.39
C ASN A 113 5.04 -18.44 -0.05
N SER A 114 4.49 -17.24 -0.22
CA SER A 114 3.21 -17.07 -0.87
C SER A 114 3.50 -17.15 -2.36
N THR A 115 3.18 -18.31 -2.96
CA THR A 115 3.37 -18.55 -4.40
C THR A 115 2.68 -17.49 -5.25
N ILE A 116 1.65 -16.80 -4.73
CA ILE A 116 1.05 -15.61 -5.33
C ILE A 116 0.54 -14.73 -4.17
N VAL A 117 1.32 -13.72 -3.75
CA VAL A 117 0.69 -12.56 -3.10
C VAL A 117 0.10 -11.75 -4.24
N LEU A 118 -1.22 -11.75 -4.40
CA LEU A 118 -1.89 -10.65 -5.11
C LEU A 118 -1.72 -9.41 -4.25
N ALA A 119 -0.52 -8.83 -4.32
CA ALA A 119 -0.28 -7.56 -3.69
C ALA A 119 -1.24 -6.58 -4.37
N GLN A 120 -1.98 -5.82 -3.56
CA GLN A 120 -2.62 -4.59 -4.01
C GLN A 120 -1.51 -3.58 -4.30
N VAL A 121 -0.67 -3.90 -5.29
CA VAL A 121 0.34 -2.99 -5.79
C VAL A 121 -0.44 -1.89 -6.44
N ARG A 122 -0.31 -0.69 -5.89
CA ARG A 122 -0.80 0.52 -6.56
C ARG A 122 -0.18 0.52 -7.96
N ALA A 123 -1.00 0.26 -8.98
CA ALA A 123 -0.57 0.40 -10.36
C ALA A 123 -0.08 1.84 -10.53
N LEU A 124 1.18 2.00 -10.93
CA LEU A 124 1.74 3.31 -11.22
C LEU A 124 0.91 3.94 -12.32
N ASN A 125 0.58 5.23 -12.17
CA ASN A 125 0.01 5.95 -13.29
C ASN A 125 1.06 6.07 -14.42
N SER A 126 0.62 6.32 -15.66
CA SER A 126 1.55 6.35 -16.81
C SER A 126 2.71 7.34 -16.63
N LEU A 127 2.46 8.49 -16.03
CA LEU A 127 3.48 9.51 -15.75
C LEU A 127 4.45 9.05 -14.65
N GLU A 128 3.96 8.41 -13.59
CA GLU A 128 4.79 7.79 -12.54
C GLU A 128 5.66 6.67 -13.12
N ALA A 129 5.11 5.82 -14.00
CA ALA A 129 5.85 4.71 -14.60
C ALA A 129 7.01 5.20 -15.46
N VAL A 130 6.76 6.17 -16.36
CA VAL A 130 7.83 6.76 -17.19
C VAL A 130 8.84 7.49 -16.31
N GLY A 131 8.40 8.34 -15.38
CA GLY A 131 9.31 9.11 -14.54
C GLY A 131 10.16 8.26 -13.58
N GLU A 132 9.61 7.18 -13.01
CA GLU A 132 10.40 6.22 -12.23
C GLU A 132 11.37 5.42 -13.11
N SER A 133 11.02 5.14 -14.37
CA SER A 133 11.93 4.46 -15.31
C SER A 133 13.11 5.35 -15.70
N VAL A 134 12.85 6.66 -15.92
CA VAL A 134 13.92 7.66 -16.12
C VAL A 134 14.82 7.71 -14.89
N ARG A 135 14.23 7.82 -13.69
CA ARG A 135 15.00 7.82 -12.43
C ARG A 135 15.82 6.55 -12.25
N ALA A 136 15.26 5.38 -12.55
CA ALA A 136 15.94 4.10 -12.44
C ALA A 136 17.18 4.04 -13.34
N LEU A 137 17.03 4.43 -14.61
CA LEU A 137 18.16 4.48 -15.54
C LEU A 137 19.22 5.49 -15.11
N LEU A 138 18.83 6.69 -14.65
CA LEU A 138 19.79 7.68 -14.14
C LEU A 138 20.62 7.15 -12.97
N ASN A 139 19.99 6.43 -12.02
CA ASN A 139 20.72 5.82 -10.91
C ASN A 139 21.65 4.71 -11.40
N ALA A 140 21.20 3.87 -12.34
CA ALA A 140 22.02 2.79 -12.87
C ALA A 140 23.24 3.31 -13.65
N VAL A 141 23.09 4.43 -14.36
CA VAL A 141 24.22 5.14 -14.98
C VAL A 141 25.13 5.75 -13.90
N ALA A 142 24.58 6.39 -12.86
CA ALA A 142 25.36 6.97 -11.77
C ALA A 142 26.21 5.92 -11.03
N ASP A 143 25.69 4.71 -10.86
CA ASP A 143 26.38 3.60 -10.20
C ASP A 143 27.58 3.06 -11.00
N ARG A 144 27.53 3.17 -12.34
CA ARG A 144 28.56 2.60 -13.23
C ARG A 144 29.54 3.64 -13.77
N GLU A 145 29.03 4.78 -14.22
CA GLU A 145 29.78 5.85 -14.88
C GLU A 145 29.36 7.22 -14.34
N PRO A 146 29.68 7.53 -13.07
CA PRO A 146 29.26 8.77 -12.42
C PRO A 146 29.85 10.02 -13.08
N ASP A 147 31.11 9.97 -13.51
CA ASP A 147 31.78 11.12 -14.14
C ASP A 147 31.16 11.43 -15.50
N TRP A 148 30.88 10.40 -16.30
CA TRP A 148 30.18 10.54 -17.58
C TRP A 148 28.78 11.13 -17.39
N LEU A 149 28.04 10.66 -16.37
CA LEU A 149 26.72 11.20 -16.05
C LEU A 149 26.82 12.70 -15.74
N MET A 150 27.80 13.12 -14.93
CA MET A 150 27.97 14.52 -14.56
C MET A 150 28.30 15.43 -15.75
N GLU A 151 28.95 14.91 -16.79
CA GLU A 151 29.21 15.66 -18.03
C GLU A 151 27.96 15.86 -18.89
N HIS A 152 27.01 14.92 -18.84
CA HIS A 152 25.83 14.92 -19.72
C HIS A 152 24.55 15.41 -19.01
N LEU A 153 24.48 15.31 -17.68
CA LEU A 153 23.27 15.60 -16.92
C LEU A 153 22.87 17.08 -17.01
N ASN A 154 21.62 17.33 -17.40
CA ASN A 154 21.01 18.64 -17.25
C ASN A 154 20.77 18.95 -15.76
N PRO A 155 21.21 20.09 -15.21
CA PRO A 155 21.03 20.43 -13.80
C PRO A 155 19.57 20.34 -13.33
N SER A 156 18.60 20.66 -14.21
CA SER A 156 17.17 20.58 -13.88
C SER A 156 16.66 19.16 -13.66
N TRP A 157 17.37 18.14 -14.15
CA TRP A 157 17.01 16.73 -13.95
C TRP A 157 17.35 16.26 -12.55
N PHE A 158 18.38 16.82 -11.92
CA PHE A 158 18.71 16.54 -10.54
C PHE A 158 17.52 16.87 -9.64
N ASP A 159 16.98 18.09 -9.76
CA ASP A 159 15.83 18.50 -8.95
C ASP A 159 14.58 17.65 -9.20
N ARG A 160 14.37 17.17 -10.44
CA ARG A 160 13.19 16.38 -10.82
C ARG A 160 13.27 14.92 -10.42
N TYR A 161 14.44 14.29 -10.53
CA TYR A 161 14.61 12.83 -10.43
C TYR A 161 15.45 12.38 -9.24
N VAL A 162 16.05 13.29 -8.45
CA VAL A 162 16.78 12.92 -7.21
C VAL A 162 15.89 12.20 -6.20
N HIS A 163 14.59 12.50 -6.21
CA HIS A 163 13.60 11.86 -5.36
C HIS A 163 12.72 10.91 -6.15
N ARG A 164 12.06 10.01 -5.41
CA ARG A 164 11.05 9.13 -5.98
C ARG A 164 9.98 9.94 -6.71
N PHE A 165 9.71 9.55 -7.94
CA PHE A 165 8.77 10.18 -8.85
C PHE A 165 7.36 9.60 -8.60
N GLU A 166 6.64 10.22 -7.68
CA GLU A 166 5.36 9.73 -7.16
C GLU A 166 4.25 10.78 -7.24
N LEU A 167 3.01 10.33 -7.45
CA LEU A 167 1.81 11.16 -7.64
C LEU A 167 1.61 12.19 -6.53
N ALA A 168 1.97 11.85 -5.28
CA ALA A 168 1.84 12.75 -4.14
C ALA A 168 2.68 14.03 -4.30
N ARG A 169 3.73 13.99 -5.13
CA ARG A 169 4.61 15.13 -5.43
C ARG A 169 4.23 15.87 -6.71
N PHE A 170 3.25 15.36 -7.48
CA PHE A 170 2.85 16.01 -8.72
C PHE A 170 2.07 17.29 -8.44
N PRO A 171 2.13 18.29 -9.35
CA PRO A 171 1.30 19.48 -9.25
C PRO A 171 -0.18 19.11 -9.11
N LYS A 172 -0.91 19.81 -8.24
CA LYS A 172 -2.37 19.58 -8.09
C LYS A 172 -3.15 20.08 -9.32
N GLU A 173 -2.64 21.12 -9.96
CA GLU A 173 -3.22 21.75 -11.15
C GLU A 173 -3.06 20.85 -12.39
N GLU A 174 -4.12 20.68 -13.20
CA GLU A 174 -4.07 19.82 -14.39
C GLU A 174 -3.17 20.39 -15.49
N SER A 175 -3.17 21.71 -15.70
CA SER A 175 -2.29 22.39 -16.67
C SER A 175 -0.82 22.07 -16.42
N LYS A 176 -0.36 22.26 -15.18
CA LYS A 176 1.01 21.95 -14.74
C LYS A 176 1.32 20.46 -14.79
N ARG A 177 0.33 19.59 -14.59
CA ARG A 177 0.51 18.14 -14.80
C ARG A 177 0.67 17.79 -16.27
N ALA A 178 -0.05 18.45 -17.17
CA ALA A 178 0.12 18.27 -18.60
C ALA A 178 1.51 18.74 -19.06
N GLU A 179 1.98 19.90 -18.56
CA GLU A 179 3.34 20.37 -18.80
C GLU A 179 4.39 19.38 -18.28
N LEU A 180 4.20 18.85 -17.07
CA LEU A 180 5.08 17.84 -16.50
C LEU A 180 5.11 16.55 -17.35
N ARG A 181 3.96 16.11 -17.90
CA ARG A 181 3.92 14.95 -18.81
C ARG A 181 4.77 15.15 -20.05
N VAL A 182 4.64 16.32 -20.68
CA VAL A 182 5.44 16.65 -21.88
C VAL A 182 6.91 16.72 -21.53
N GLN A 183 7.26 17.34 -20.40
CA GLN A 183 8.64 17.46 -19.95
C GLN A 183 9.26 16.09 -19.67
N VAL A 184 8.58 15.23 -18.92
CA VAL A 184 9.07 13.88 -18.60
C VAL A 184 9.20 13.03 -19.86
N GLY A 185 8.28 13.18 -20.83
CA GLY A 185 8.39 12.50 -22.12
C GLY A 185 9.63 12.93 -22.90
N ARG A 186 9.94 14.24 -22.92
CA ARG A 186 11.16 14.76 -23.56
C ARG A 186 12.41 14.25 -22.85
N ASP A 187 12.43 14.30 -21.53
CA ASP A 187 13.57 13.83 -20.73
C ASP A 187 13.83 12.34 -20.96
N ALA A 188 12.77 11.53 -21.03
CA ALA A 188 12.87 10.10 -21.31
C ALA A 188 13.48 9.80 -22.68
N TRP A 189 13.06 10.52 -23.72
CA TRP A 189 13.62 10.39 -25.07
C TRP A 189 15.08 10.84 -25.13
N GLU A 190 15.39 11.99 -24.53
CA GLU A 190 16.76 12.53 -24.47
C GLU A 190 17.71 11.54 -23.78
N LEU A 191 17.28 10.96 -22.65
CA LEU A 191 18.07 9.96 -21.94
C LEU A 191 18.28 8.68 -22.77
N LEU A 192 17.25 8.21 -23.48
CA LEU A 192 17.35 7.06 -24.38
C LEU A 192 18.33 7.32 -25.53
N GLU A 193 18.29 8.52 -26.13
CA GLU A 193 19.25 8.91 -27.17
C GLU A 193 20.68 8.93 -26.65
N TRP A 194 20.89 9.44 -25.42
CA TRP A 194 22.22 9.45 -24.81
C TRP A 194 22.80 8.05 -24.69
N VAL A 195 22.08 7.14 -24.02
CA VAL A 195 22.55 5.77 -23.71
C VAL A 195 22.54 4.82 -24.91
N THR A 196 21.96 5.23 -26.04
CA THR A 196 22.00 4.48 -27.31
C THR A 196 22.91 5.11 -28.36
N SER A 197 23.57 6.23 -28.03
CA SER A 197 24.50 6.89 -28.94
C SER A 197 25.79 6.07 -29.13
N LYS A 198 26.50 6.31 -30.24
CA LYS A 198 27.73 5.56 -30.58
C LYS A 198 28.91 5.84 -29.64
N HIS A 199 28.82 6.82 -28.76
CA HIS A 199 29.90 7.26 -27.87
C HIS A 199 29.63 6.90 -26.41
N VAL A 200 28.71 5.97 -26.16
CA VAL A 200 28.38 5.50 -24.81
C VAL A 200 29.46 4.56 -24.28
N PRO A 201 29.89 4.71 -23.02
CA PRO A 201 30.76 3.75 -22.36
C PRO A 201 30.22 2.31 -22.47
N GLU A 202 31.10 1.36 -22.76
CA GLU A 202 30.71 -0.05 -22.96
C GLU A 202 30.00 -0.63 -21.72
N SER A 203 30.36 -0.15 -20.53
CA SER A 203 29.76 -0.47 -19.24
C SER A 203 28.28 -0.09 -19.09
N LEU A 204 27.73 0.78 -19.95
CA LEU A 204 26.32 1.19 -19.93
C LEU A 204 25.47 0.47 -20.99
N SER A 205 26.10 -0.26 -21.91
CA SER A 205 25.43 -0.86 -23.07
C SER A 205 24.51 -2.04 -22.73
N ASP A 206 24.71 -2.70 -21.58
CA ASP A 206 23.96 -3.87 -21.12
C ASP A 206 22.97 -3.55 -19.98
N LEU A 207 22.70 -2.27 -19.72
CA LEU A 207 21.78 -1.84 -18.66
C LEU A 207 20.34 -2.31 -18.94
N PRO A 208 19.73 -3.17 -18.11
CA PRO A 208 18.36 -3.62 -18.31
C PRO A 208 17.35 -2.46 -18.24
N GLU A 209 17.67 -1.40 -17.49
CA GLU A 209 16.85 -0.19 -17.35
C GLU A 209 16.64 0.53 -18.70
N VAL A 210 17.56 0.41 -19.66
CA VAL A 210 17.40 0.95 -21.02
C VAL A 210 16.24 0.26 -21.73
N GLY A 211 16.13 -1.06 -21.60
CA GLY A 211 15.02 -1.84 -22.17
C GLY A 211 13.68 -1.47 -21.53
N VAL A 212 13.67 -1.30 -20.20
CA VAL A 212 12.46 -0.88 -19.47
C VAL A 212 12.01 0.52 -19.90
N LEU A 213 12.91 1.50 -19.94
CA LEU A 213 12.56 2.86 -20.36
C LEU A 213 12.07 2.89 -21.80
N ARG A 214 12.74 2.16 -22.71
CA ARG A 214 12.31 2.01 -24.11
C ARG A 214 10.88 1.48 -24.20
N GLN A 215 10.58 0.40 -23.49
CA GLN A 215 9.23 -0.19 -23.48
C GLN A 215 8.18 0.83 -22.99
N MET A 216 8.48 1.56 -21.92
CA MET A 216 7.54 2.54 -21.34
C MET A 216 7.27 3.73 -22.26
N VAL A 217 8.23 4.10 -23.12
CA VAL A 217 8.14 5.22 -24.05
C VAL A 217 7.54 4.80 -25.41
N GLU A 218 7.79 3.56 -25.86
CA GLU A 218 7.31 3.05 -27.16
C GLU A 218 5.88 2.45 -27.09
N GLU A 219 5.47 1.86 -25.95
CA GLU A 219 4.17 1.18 -25.83
C GLU A 219 2.97 2.14 -25.58
N ARG A 220 3.10 3.46 -25.77
CA ARG A 220 2.03 4.43 -25.44
C ARG A 220 1.85 5.58 -26.43
#